data_AF-A0A7L5ID37-F1
#
_entry.id   AF-A0A7L5ID37-F1
#
_cell.length_a   1.000
_cell.length_b   1.000
_cell.length_c   1.000
_cell.angle_alpha   90.00
_cell.angle_beta   90.00
_cell.angle_gamma   90.00
#
_symmetry.space_group_name_H-M   'P 1'
#
loop_
_entity.id
_entity.type
_entity.pdbx_description
1 polymer ?
#
loop_
_entity_poly.entity_id
_entity_poly.type
_entity_poly.pdbx_seq_one_letter_code
_entity_poly.pdbx_strand_id
1 'polypeptide(L)'
;MKIFICGSISIKKLSDSSIKNLKNIMQKNYTVLVGDALGVDLNIQKFYNDNEYNNVVVYHINDFPRNKICDKFQSKKCNFDEKLEDKNNKEREKQTFKDEKMVQDCDFFYCIWDGKSKGSYTNIKKAIDSKKTFIKIECDEKEYVYYNNGAINNNSYTLTMLKNKIDEIFEKNNGYSLKEVFDILKEENAQHKIKFDDFKKNLVKAKLLEVLEKDKKVVYCPVEKRYGIENLYKGKPSSYRYTGEFIDLARKVFDVNYKEPSLFSC
;
A
#
# COMPACT_ATOMS: atom_id res chain seq x y z
N MET A 1 25.82 -4.65 4.01
CA MET A 1 24.37 -4.55 4.26
C MET A 1 23.71 -3.93 3.05
N LYS A 2 22.62 -4.51 2.58
CA LYS A 2 21.80 -4.02 1.47
C LYS A 2 20.50 -3.43 2.00
N ILE A 3 20.14 -2.25 1.54
CA ILE A 3 18.87 -1.60 1.89
C ILE A 3 18.04 -1.40 0.63
N PHE A 4 16.83 -1.94 0.62
CA PHE A 4 15.86 -1.63 -0.42
C PHE A 4 15.13 -0.34 -0.04
N ILE A 5 15.20 0.66 -0.91
CA ILE A 5 14.45 1.91 -0.76
C ILE A 5 13.44 2.03 -1.88
N CYS A 6 12.16 2.17 -1.53
CA CYS A 6 11.08 2.40 -2.49
C CYS A 6 10.14 3.52 -2.03
N GLY A 7 9.23 3.96 -2.89
CA GLY A 7 8.21 4.88 -2.46
C GLY A 7 7.17 5.24 -3.50
N SER A 8 6.43 6.29 -3.23
CA SER A 8 5.28 6.68 -4.05
C SER A 8 5.72 7.46 -5.28
N ILE A 9 5.14 7.13 -6.44
CA ILE A 9 5.40 7.87 -7.70
C ILE A 9 4.92 9.33 -7.60
N SER A 10 3.90 9.60 -6.77
CA SER A 10 3.32 10.92 -6.48
C SER A 10 4.30 11.87 -5.78
N ILE A 11 5.23 11.35 -4.97
CA ILE A 11 6.18 12.16 -4.21
C ILE A 11 7.30 12.63 -5.14
N LYS A 12 7.30 13.93 -5.43
CA LYS A 12 8.26 14.57 -6.35
C LYS A 12 9.46 15.22 -5.65
N LYS A 13 9.37 15.44 -4.35
CA LYS A 13 10.45 16.01 -3.53
C LYS A 13 10.61 15.19 -2.26
N LEU A 14 11.85 14.89 -1.88
CA LEU A 14 12.16 14.22 -0.62
C LEU A 14 12.07 15.23 0.53
N SER A 15 11.52 14.80 1.67
CA SER A 15 11.50 15.60 2.89
C SER A 15 12.90 15.73 3.49
N ASP A 16 13.09 16.67 4.41
CA ASP A 16 14.35 16.80 5.15
C ASP A 16 14.65 15.55 5.99
N SER A 17 13.61 14.89 6.51
CA SER A 17 13.74 13.61 7.22
C SER A 17 14.27 12.52 6.29
N SER A 18 13.68 12.41 5.10
CA SER A 18 14.15 11.49 4.05
C SER A 18 15.60 11.75 3.68
N ILE A 19 15.98 13.00 3.44
CA ILE A 19 17.37 13.39 3.13
C ILE A 19 18.32 12.99 4.26
N LYS A 20 17.95 13.25 5.52
CA LYS A 20 18.74 12.83 6.69
C LYS A 20 18.94 11.32 6.73
N ASN A 21 17.88 10.54 6.48
CA ASN A 21 17.96 9.08 6.43
C ASN A 21 18.88 8.58 5.31
N LEU A 22 18.82 9.16 4.11
CA LEU A 22 19.69 8.81 2.99
C LEU A 22 21.16 9.15 3.28
N LYS A 23 21.44 10.29 3.93
CA LYS A 23 22.80 10.63 4.40
C LYS A 23 23.34 9.60 5.38
N ASN A 24 22.52 9.11 6.31
CA ASN A 24 22.94 8.08 7.27
C ASN A 24 23.27 6.75 6.57
N ILE A 25 22.49 6.38 5.54
CA ILE A 25 22.73 5.17 4.73
C ILE A 25 24.08 5.27 4.01
N MET A 26 24.36 6.44 3.42
CA MET A 26 25.63 6.75 2.76
C MET A 26 26.82 6.67 3.74
N GLN A 27 26.71 7.28 4.92
CA GLN A 27 27.76 7.24 5.96
C GLN A 27 28.09 5.82 6.42
N LYS A 28 27.08 4.94 6.49
CA LYS A 28 27.26 3.52 6.85
C LYS A 28 27.72 2.66 5.67
N ASN A 29 27.89 3.27 4.49
CA ASN A 29 28.28 2.64 3.24
C ASN A 29 27.41 1.41 2.86
N TYR A 30 26.10 1.51 3.03
CA TYR A 30 25.17 0.44 2.65
C TYR A 30 24.86 0.43 1.16
N THR A 31 24.78 -0.77 0.57
CA THR A 31 24.35 -0.91 -0.82
C THR A 31 22.87 -0.60 -0.94
N VAL A 32 22.53 0.40 -1.76
CA VAL A 32 21.15 0.82 -2.01
C VAL A 32 20.58 0.03 -3.18
N LEU A 33 19.50 -0.70 -2.94
CA LEU A 33 18.68 -1.30 -3.99
C LEU A 33 17.51 -0.35 -4.25
N VAL A 34 17.29 0.03 -5.51
CA VAL A 34 16.23 0.97 -5.90
C VAL A 34 15.64 0.55 -7.25
N GLY A 35 14.37 0.89 -7.48
CA GLY A 35 13.75 0.68 -8.78
C GLY A 35 14.11 1.76 -9.81
N ASP A 36 13.59 1.56 -11.01
CA ASP A 36 13.72 2.42 -12.18
C ASP A 36 12.46 3.29 -12.43
N ALA A 37 11.58 3.44 -11.45
CA ALA A 37 10.35 4.21 -11.58
C ALA A 37 10.56 5.73 -11.40
N LEU A 38 9.55 6.52 -11.76
CA LEU A 38 9.49 7.94 -11.42
C LEU A 38 9.16 8.15 -9.93
N GLY A 39 9.25 9.40 -9.46
CA GLY A 39 8.93 9.77 -8.09
C GLY A 39 10.08 9.44 -7.14
N VAL A 40 9.78 8.75 -6.04
CA VAL A 40 10.78 8.43 -5.00
C VAL A 40 12.01 7.72 -5.56
N ASP A 41 11.84 6.69 -6.38
CA ASP A 41 12.96 5.92 -6.95
C ASP A 41 13.95 6.81 -7.72
N LEU A 42 13.45 7.63 -8.65
CA LEU A 42 14.26 8.60 -9.39
C LEU A 42 14.89 9.66 -8.47
N ASN A 43 14.18 10.12 -7.43
CA ASN A 43 14.70 11.11 -6.50
C ASN A 43 15.80 10.56 -5.59
N ILE A 44 15.72 9.28 -5.21
CA ILE A 44 16.80 8.59 -4.49
C ILE A 44 18.03 8.46 -5.39
N GLN A 45 17.84 8.07 -6.64
CA GLN A 45 18.93 8.00 -7.62
C GLN A 45 19.61 9.38 -7.78
N LYS A 46 18.83 10.46 -7.94
CA LYS A 46 19.33 11.85 -7.97
C LYS A 46 20.15 12.19 -6.74
N PHE A 47 19.57 11.99 -5.56
CA PHE A 47 20.23 12.30 -4.29
C PHE A 47 21.61 11.64 -4.18
N TYR A 48 21.72 10.34 -4.47
CA TYR A 48 23.00 9.64 -4.37
C TYR A 48 23.99 10.03 -5.46
N ASN A 49 23.51 10.37 -6.68
CA ASN A 49 24.38 10.89 -7.73
C ASN A 49 24.97 12.24 -7.35
N ASP A 50 24.15 13.15 -6.83
CA ASP A 50 24.56 14.49 -6.41
C ASP A 50 25.54 14.48 -5.21
N ASN A 51 25.58 13.38 -4.45
CA ASN A 51 26.51 13.15 -3.35
C ASN A 51 27.64 12.17 -3.73
N GLU A 52 27.82 11.88 -5.02
CA GLU A 52 28.87 11.00 -5.58
C GLU A 52 28.89 9.58 -4.97
N TYR A 53 27.74 9.11 -4.47
CA TYR A 53 27.60 7.82 -3.82
C TYR A 53 27.23 6.72 -4.81
N ASN A 54 28.19 5.88 -5.17
CA ASN A 54 28.03 4.88 -6.26
C ASN A 54 27.58 3.50 -5.81
N ASN A 55 27.41 3.23 -4.50
CA ASN A 55 26.97 1.93 -4.00
C ASN A 55 25.45 1.77 -4.15
N VAL A 56 24.97 1.90 -5.39
CA VAL A 56 23.56 1.89 -5.80
C VAL A 56 23.38 0.86 -6.91
N VAL A 57 22.34 0.03 -6.77
CA VAL A 57 21.93 -0.97 -7.75
C VAL A 57 20.50 -0.67 -8.20
N VAL A 58 20.33 -0.31 -9.47
CA VAL A 58 19.02 -0.02 -10.08
C VAL A 58 18.42 -1.31 -10.66
N TYR A 59 17.31 -1.75 -10.10
CA TYR A 59 16.59 -2.94 -10.58
C TYR A 59 15.62 -2.57 -11.69
N HIS A 60 15.56 -3.39 -12.73
CA HIS A 60 14.67 -3.20 -13.88
C HIS A 60 14.24 -4.54 -14.47
N ILE A 61 13.25 -4.50 -15.36
CA ILE A 61 12.70 -5.70 -16.01
C ILE A 61 12.96 -5.77 -17.51
N ASN A 62 13.19 -4.62 -18.15
CA ASN A 62 13.49 -4.53 -19.58
C ASN A 62 15.00 -4.75 -19.80
N ASP A 63 15.44 -4.72 -21.04
CA ASP A 63 16.89 -4.80 -21.35
C ASP A 63 17.67 -3.66 -20.72
N PHE A 64 17.03 -2.49 -20.61
CA PHE A 64 17.58 -1.31 -19.95
C PHE A 64 16.59 -0.75 -18.91
N PRO A 65 17.09 -0.12 -17.82
CA PRO A 65 16.23 0.56 -16.86
C PRO A 65 15.47 1.71 -17.53
N ARG A 66 14.20 1.91 -17.17
CA ARG A 66 13.42 3.06 -17.66
C ARG A 66 14.04 4.40 -17.25
N ASN A 67 14.64 4.42 -16.06
CA ASN A 67 15.38 5.56 -15.54
C ASN A 67 16.64 5.06 -14.83
N LYS A 68 17.80 5.57 -15.26
CA LYS A 68 19.08 5.41 -14.59
C LYS A 68 19.85 6.73 -14.74
N ILE A 69 20.09 7.43 -13.64
CA ILE A 69 20.64 8.79 -13.73
C ILE A 69 22.17 8.85 -13.87
N CYS A 70 22.86 7.79 -13.45
CA CYS A 70 24.31 7.75 -13.40
C CYS A 70 24.83 6.43 -13.92
N ASP A 71 25.76 6.47 -14.88
CA ASP A 71 26.34 5.26 -15.47
C ASP A 71 27.14 4.43 -14.47
N LYS A 72 27.69 5.09 -13.43
CA LYS A 72 28.44 4.44 -12.34
C LYS A 72 27.54 3.59 -11.45
N PHE A 73 26.22 3.82 -11.45
CA PHE A 73 25.30 2.93 -10.72
C PHE A 73 25.26 1.58 -11.40
N GLN A 74 25.27 0.52 -10.59
CA GLN A 74 25.05 -0.81 -11.12
C GLN A 74 23.59 -0.95 -11.54
N SER A 75 23.32 -1.82 -12.51
CA SER A 75 21.96 -2.17 -12.89
C SER A 75 21.78 -3.69 -12.84
N LYS A 76 20.63 -4.14 -12.37
CA LYS A 76 20.28 -5.55 -12.27
C LYS A 76 18.95 -5.81 -12.97
N LYS A 77 18.99 -6.53 -14.09
CA LYS A 77 17.79 -7.04 -14.77
C LYS A 77 17.20 -8.20 -13.94
N CYS A 78 15.92 -8.12 -13.63
CA CYS A 78 15.17 -9.23 -13.06
C CYS A 78 14.64 -10.11 -14.18
N ASN A 79 15.25 -11.27 -14.38
CA ASN A 79 14.74 -12.28 -15.31
C ASN A 79 13.53 -12.96 -14.69
N PHE A 80 12.49 -13.15 -15.49
CA PHE A 80 11.26 -13.82 -15.09
C PHE A 80 11.41 -15.34 -15.22
N ASP A 81 10.65 -16.11 -14.46
CA ASP A 81 10.48 -17.52 -14.79
C ASP A 81 9.82 -17.64 -16.17
N GLU A 82 10.22 -18.62 -16.98
CA GLU A 82 9.68 -18.88 -18.34
C GLU A 82 8.13 -18.91 -18.37
N LYS A 83 7.51 -19.42 -17.29
CA LYS A 83 6.04 -19.47 -17.12
C LYS A 83 5.36 -18.09 -17.08
N LEU A 84 6.10 -17.03 -16.77
CA LEU A 84 5.63 -15.65 -16.79
C LEU A 84 5.83 -14.98 -18.17
N GLU A 85 6.66 -15.56 -19.04
CA GLU A 85 6.90 -15.09 -20.41
C GLU A 85 5.84 -15.61 -21.38
N ASP A 86 5.38 -16.86 -21.21
CA ASP A 86 4.37 -17.51 -22.07
C ASP A 86 2.95 -16.95 -21.95
N LYS A 87 2.65 -16.33 -20.81
CA LYS A 87 1.37 -15.65 -20.62
C LYS A 87 1.62 -14.20 -20.96
N ASN A 88 0.69 -13.56 -21.69
CA ASN A 88 0.59 -12.11 -21.88
C ASN A 88 0.46 -11.39 -20.50
N ASN A 89 1.45 -11.54 -19.64
CA ASN A 89 1.44 -11.09 -18.27
C ASN A 89 1.56 -9.58 -18.31
N LYS A 90 0.61 -8.97 -17.63
CA LYS A 90 0.45 -7.53 -17.60
C LYS A 90 1.72 -6.97 -16.98
N GLU A 91 2.34 -5.98 -17.62
CA GLU A 91 3.50 -5.20 -17.14
C GLU A 91 3.55 -5.01 -15.61
N ARG A 92 2.39 -4.80 -14.98
CA ARG A 92 2.21 -4.72 -13.53
C ARG A 92 2.74 -5.93 -12.75
N GLU A 93 2.48 -7.15 -13.20
CA GLU A 93 2.94 -8.39 -12.57
C GLU A 93 4.46 -8.50 -12.65
N LYS A 94 5.02 -8.15 -13.81
CA LYS A 94 6.46 -8.07 -14.02
C LYS A 94 7.14 -7.07 -13.07
N GLN A 95 6.56 -5.88 -12.91
CA GLN A 95 7.03 -4.90 -11.92
C GLN A 95 6.90 -5.42 -10.47
N THR A 96 5.82 -6.16 -10.17
CA THR A 96 5.60 -6.74 -8.84
C THR A 96 6.65 -7.81 -8.50
N PHE A 97 7.05 -8.62 -9.48
CA PHE A 97 8.13 -9.60 -9.35
C PHE A 97 9.49 -8.93 -9.11
N LYS A 98 9.81 -7.87 -9.86
CA LYS A 98 11.02 -7.06 -9.64
C LYS A 98 11.10 -6.55 -8.20
N ASP A 99 10.01 -5.98 -7.71
CA ASP A 99 9.94 -5.45 -6.35
C ASP A 99 10.08 -6.56 -5.30
N GLU A 100 9.53 -7.75 -5.56
CA GLU A 100 9.72 -8.90 -4.69
C GLU A 100 11.19 -9.36 -4.65
N LYS A 101 11.90 -9.36 -5.78
CA LYS A 101 13.34 -9.64 -5.81
C LYS A 101 14.16 -8.62 -5.03
N MET A 102 13.82 -7.33 -5.11
CA MET A 102 14.48 -6.30 -4.28
C MET A 102 14.24 -6.53 -2.78
N VAL A 103 13.01 -6.91 -2.39
CA VAL A 103 12.73 -7.30 -1.00
C VAL A 103 13.56 -8.53 -0.63
N GLN A 104 13.61 -9.59 -1.44
CA GLN A 104 14.39 -10.80 -1.14
C GLN A 104 15.88 -10.47 -0.95
N ASP A 105 16.46 -9.66 -1.84
CA ASP A 105 17.89 -9.33 -1.88
C ASP A 105 18.35 -8.34 -0.80
N CYS A 106 17.43 -7.68 -0.09
CA CYS A 106 17.77 -6.67 0.92
C CYS A 106 17.81 -7.24 2.34
N ASP A 107 18.65 -6.65 3.17
CA ASP A 107 18.68 -6.91 4.62
C ASP A 107 17.71 -5.96 5.35
N PHE A 108 17.71 -4.70 4.94
CA PHE A 108 16.89 -3.62 5.49
C PHE A 108 15.91 -3.08 4.45
N PHE A 109 14.76 -2.59 4.92
CA PHE A 109 13.73 -2.01 4.07
C PHE A 109 13.40 -0.59 4.51
N TYR A 110 13.33 0.34 3.57
CA TYR A 110 12.90 1.72 3.80
C TYR A 110 11.89 2.16 2.75
N CYS A 111 10.72 2.66 3.18
CA CYS A 111 9.70 3.17 2.27
C CYS A 111 9.34 4.63 2.56
N ILE A 112 9.30 5.46 1.51
CA ILE A 112 8.82 6.85 1.56
C ILE A 112 7.45 6.90 0.88
N TRP A 113 6.40 7.01 1.68
CA TRP A 113 5.04 6.68 1.28
C TRP A 113 4.06 7.83 1.50
N ASP A 114 3.07 7.97 0.61
CA ASP A 114 2.02 9.00 0.68
C ASP A 114 0.72 8.48 1.31
N GLY A 115 0.76 7.30 1.94
CA GLY A 115 -0.40 6.62 2.50
C GLY A 115 -1.39 6.06 1.46
N LYS A 116 -1.18 6.32 0.16
CA LYS A 116 -2.12 6.02 -0.93
C LYS A 116 -1.59 5.01 -1.93
N SER A 117 -0.30 5.08 -2.26
CA SER A 117 0.33 4.24 -3.28
C SER A 117 0.20 2.75 -2.96
N LYS A 118 -0.63 2.05 -3.74
CA LYS A 118 -0.83 0.59 -3.61
C LYS A 118 0.46 -0.21 -3.84
N GLY A 119 1.35 0.26 -4.73
CA GLY A 119 2.63 -0.40 -4.98
C GLY A 119 3.54 -0.34 -3.75
N SER A 120 3.68 0.84 -3.16
CA SER A 120 4.47 1.06 -1.93
C SER A 120 3.90 0.27 -0.76
N TYR A 121 2.57 0.30 -0.56
CA TYR A 121 1.87 -0.53 0.43
C TYR A 121 2.18 -2.02 0.24
N THR A 122 2.12 -2.52 -1.01
CA THR A 122 2.43 -3.93 -1.31
C THR A 122 3.88 -4.28 -0.95
N ASN A 123 4.83 -3.39 -1.21
CA ASN A 123 6.24 -3.62 -0.87
C ASN A 123 6.48 -3.60 0.65
N ILE A 124 5.79 -2.73 1.37
CA ILE A 124 5.80 -2.73 2.85
C ILE A 124 5.29 -4.07 3.37
N LYS A 125 4.15 -4.58 2.88
CA LYS A 125 3.60 -5.87 3.30
C LYS A 125 4.56 -7.02 3.04
N LYS A 126 5.16 -7.07 1.85
CA LYS A 126 6.20 -8.07 1.52
C LYS A 126 7.38 -8.02 2.49
N ALA A 127 7.84 -6.82 2.88
CA ALA A 127 8.94 -6.68 3.84
C ALA A 127 8.56 -7.20 5.23
N ILE A 128 7.33 -6.92 5.69
CA ILE A 128 6.76 -7.42 6.94
C ILE A 128 6.63 -8.95 6.90
N ASP A 129 6.05 -9.50 5.85
CA ASP A 129 5.81 -10.94 5.69
C ASP A 129 7.13 -11.71 5.56
N SER A 130 8.13 -11.10 4.92
CA SER A 130 9.52 -11.61 4.86
C SER A 130 10.32 -11.39 6.15
N LYS A 131 9.70 -10.80 7.19
CA LYS A 131 10.28 -10.55 8.51
C LYS A 131 11.65 -9.85 8.47
N LYS A 132 11.80 -8.86 7.59
CA LYS A 132 13.06 -8.12 7.44
C LYS A 132 13.51 -7.54 8.77
N THR A 133 14.80 -7.67 9.07
CA THR A 133 15.37 -7.33 10.38
C THR A 133 15.15 -5.87 10.74
N PHE A 134 15.13 -4.97 9.75
CA PHE A 134 14.80 -3.57 9.93
C PHE A 134 13.82 -3.10 8.84
N ILE A 135 12.74 -2.45 9.25
CA ILE A 135 11.74 -1.85 8.37
C ILE A 135 11.49 -0.43 8.84
N LYS A 136 11.69 0.55 7.96
CA LYS A 136 11.34 1.95 8.21
C LYS A 136 10.35 2.43 7.16
N ILE A 137 9.34 3.20 7.60
CA ILE A 137 8.32 3.75 6.73
C ILE A 137 8.14 5.22 7.13
N GLU A 138 8.32 6.12 6.17
CA GLU A 138 7.98 7.54 6.30
C GLU A 138 6.62 7.77 5.61
N CYS A 139 5.66 8.31 6.35
CA CYS A 139 4.32 8.64 5.84
C CYS A 139 3.76 9.83 6.61
N ASP A 140 3.30 10.87 5.90
CA ASP A 140 2.75 12.11 6.48
C ASP A 140 3.62 12.70 7.61
N GLU A 141 4.93 12.86 7.33
CA GLU A 141 5.95 13.37 8.27
C GLU A 141 6.17 12.51 9.53
N LYS A 142 5.52 11.34 9.61
CA LYS A 142 5.71 10.37 10.68
C LYS A 142 6.61 9.24 10.23
N GLU A 143 7.34 8.69 11.18
CA GLU A 143 8.19 7.53 10.96
C GLU A 143 7.66 6.33 11.76
N TYR A 144 7.49 5.21 11.06
CA TYR A 144 7.15 3.92 11.65
C TYR A 144 8.35 2.99 11.48
N VAL A 145 8.92 2.57 12.60
CA VAL A 145 10.16 1.78 12.61
C VAL A 145 9.91 0.44 13.27
N TYR A 146 10.34 -0.64 12.62
CA TYR A 146 10.46 -1.97 13.21
C TYR A 146 11.92 -2.38 13.15
N TYR A 147 12.42 -2.98 14.23
CA TYR A 147 13.74 -3.55 14.28
C TYR A 147 13.75 -4.79 15.17
N ASN A 148 14.26 -5.91 14.64
CA ASN A 148 14.38 -7.15 15.38
C ASN A 148 15.74 -7.20 16.09
N ASN A 149 15.76 -6.88 17.39
CA ASN A 149 17.01 -6.75 18.13
C ASN A 149 17.08 -7.53 19.45
N GLY A 150 16.17 -8.47 19.71
CA GLY A 150 16.20 -9.32 20.92
C GLY A 150 15.99 -8.61 22.27
N ALA A 151 16.06 -7.28 22.33
CA ALA A 151 15.79 -6.46 23.52
C ALA A 151 15.16 -5.12 23.13
N ILE A 152 14.22 -4.68 23.98
CA ILE A 152 13.32 -3.54 23.84
C ILE A 152 14.09 -2.24 24.13
N ASN A 153 13.97 -1.23 23.26
CA ASN A 153 13.67 0.18 23.62
C ASN A 153 14.09 1.18 22.54
N ASN A 154 13.10 1.65 21.77
CA ASN A 154 12.73 3.05 21.54
C ASN A 154 11.81 3.10 20.31
N ASN A 155 10.53 3.46 20.50
CA ASN A 155 9.53 3.70 19.45
C ASN A 155 9.42 2.64 18.32
N SER A 156 9.93 1.42 18.54
CA SER A 156 9.92 0.34 17.56
C SER A 156 8.62 -0.45 17.66
N TYR A 157 7.93 -0.61 16.53
CA TYR A 157 6.76 -1.48 16.41
C TYR A 157 7.16 -2.95 16.53
N THR A 158 6.21 -3.81 16.90
CA THR A 158 6.25 -5.25 16.53
C THR A 158 5.76 -5.42 15.09
N LEU A 159 6.05 -6.54 14.42
CA LEU A 159 5.54 -6.78 13.06
C LEU A 159 4.01 -6.70 12.99
N THR A 160 3.31 -7.25 13.98
CA THR A 160 1.83 -7.20 14.03
C THR A 160 1.33 -5.77 14.19
N MET A 161 1.89 -4.99 15.11
CA MET A 161 1.49 -3.60 15.30
C MET A 161 1.81 -2.75 14.06
N LEU A 162 2.97 -2.96 13.44
CA LEU A 162 3.36 -2.27 12.22
C LEU A 162 2.37 -2.60 11.09
N LYS A 163 2.08 -3.89 10.88
CA LYS A 163 1.13 -4.36 9.87
C LYS A 163 -0.22 -3.69 10.06
N ASN A 164 -0.78 -3.75 11.26
CA ASN A 164 -2.08 -3.16 11.55
C ASN A 164 -2.09 -1.64 11.29
N LYS A 165 -1.01 -0.95 11.68
CA LYS A 165 -0.93 0.51 11.47
C LYS A 165 -0.85 0.89 9.99
N ILE A 166 -0.08 0.14 9.21
CA ILE A 166 0.05 0.37 7.77
C ILE A 166 -1.26 0.03 7.04
N ASP A 167 -1.95 -1.03 7.45
CA ASP A 167 -3.27 -1.38 6.92
C ASP A 167 -4.28 -0.26 7.23
N GLU A 168 -4.32 0.24 8.46
CA GLU A 168 -5.17 1.38 8.87
C GLU A 168 -4.92 2.63 8.00
N ILE A 169 -3.66 3.01 7.80
CA ILE A 169 -3.30 4.17 6.97
C ILE A 169 -3.74 3.96 5.52
N PHE A 170 -3.48 2.79 4.95
CA PHE A 170 -3.84 2.48 3.56
C PHE A 170 -5.36 2.54 3.37
N GLU A 171 -6.12 1.88 4.23
CA GLU A 171 -7.57 1.79 4.09
C GLU A 171 -8.27 3.11 4.41
N LYS A 172 -7.77 3.91 5.36
CA LYS A 172 -8.29 5.27 5.59
C LYS A 172 -8.16 6.15 4.35
N ASN A 173 -7.09 5.97 3.58
CA ASN A 173 -6.80 6.77 2.39
C ASN A 173 -7.42 6.22 1.10
N ASN A 174 -7.69 4.91 1.03
CA ASN A 174 -8.17 4.23 -0.18
C ASN A 174 -9.60 3.69 -0.05
N GLY A 175 -10.18 3.69 1.16
CA GLY A 175 -11.45 3.04 1.47
C GLY A 175 -11.37 1.52 1.32
N TYR A 176 -12.46 0.83 1.57
CA TYR A 176 -12.59 -0.62 1.54
C TYR A 176 -13.39 -1.08 0.32
N SER A 177 -13.10 -2.23 -0.26
CA SER A 177 -14.04 -2.87 -1.18
C SER A 177 -15.30 -3.32 -0.44
N LEU A 178 -16.42 -3.45 -1.14
CA LEU A 178 -17.67 -3.90 -0.51
C LEU A 178 -17.53 -5.29 0.14
N LYS A 179 -16.63 -6.12 -0.40
CA LYS A 179 -16.32 -7.44 0.14
C LYS A 179 -15.55 -7.34 1.47
N GLU A 180 -14.57 -6.45 1.56
CA GLU A 180 -13.86 -6.18 2.81
C GLU A 180 -14.79 -5.62 3.88
N VAL A 181 -15.72 -4.71 3.53
CA VAL A 181 -16.76 -4.24 4.47
C VAL A 181 -17.60 -5.41 4.98
N PHE A 182 -18.04 -6.30 4.08
CA PHE A 182 -18.79 -7.50 4.48
C PHE A 182 -17.99 -8.42 5.41
N ASP A 183 -16.71 -8.65 5.11
CA ASP A 183 -15.86 -9.54 5.91
C ASP A 183 -15.62 -8.96 7.31
N ILE A 184 -15.40 -7.65 7.45
CA ILE A 184 -15.31 -6.94 8.74
C ILE A 184 -16.59 -7.19 9.57
N LEU A 185 -17.76 -6.91 9.01
CA LEU A 185 -19.03 -7.03 9.73
C LEU A 185 -19.39 -8.47 10.08
N LYS A 186 -18.97 -9.41 9.23
CA LYS A 186 -19.14 -10.85 9.46
C LYS A 186 -18.25 -11.35 10.60
N GLU A 187 -17.03 -10.84 10.70
CA GLU A 187 -16.13 -11.16 11.83
C GLU A 187 -16.67 -10.58 13.14
N GLU A 188 -17.15 -9.32 13.12
CA GLU A 188 -17.79 -8.68 14.28
C GLU A 188 -19.05 -9.42 14.76
N ASN A 189 -19.82 -9.98 13.82
CA ASN A 189 -21.09 -10.66 14.09
C ASN A 189 -21.08 -12.13 13.63
N ALA A 190 -20.09 -12.91 14.08
CA ALA A 190 -19.86 -14.29 13.65
C ALA A 190 -21.07 -15.24 13.80
N GLN A 191 -22.03 -14.89 14.66
CA GLN A 191 -23.28 -15.64 14.85
C GLN A 191 -24.27 -15.48 13.67
N HIS A 192 -24.16 -14.38 12.91
CA HIS A 192 -25.01 -14.08 11.78
C HIS A 192 -24.48 -14.72 10.48
N LYS A 193 -25.15 -15.79 10.02
CA LYS A 193 -24.86 -16.43 8.73
C LYS A 193 -25.50 -15.66 7.57
N ILE A 194 -25.08 -14.41 7.34
CA ILE A 194 -25.50 -13.64 6.18
C ILE A 194 -24.60 -13.92 4.97
N LYS A 195 -25.21 -14.17 3.80
CA LYS A 195 -24.48 -14.32 2.53
C LYS A 195 -24.18 -12.94 1.93
N PHE A 196 -23.11 -12.86 1.14
CA PHE A 196 -22.69 -11.59 0.53
C PHE A 196 -23.75 -10.97 -0.39
N ASP A 197 -24.55 -11.78 -1.10
CA ASP A 197 -25.63 -11.27 -1.93
C ASP A 197 -26.77 -10.65 -1.11
N ASP A 198 -27.11 -11.25 0.03
CA ASP A 198 -28.14 -10.73 0.94
C ASP A 198 -27.66 -9.47 1.65
N PHE A 199 -26.36 -9.42 2.00
CA PHE A 199 -25.71 -8.22 2.50
C PHE A 199 -25.89 -7.03 1.54
N LYS A 200 -25.56 -7.21 0.25
CA LYS A 200 -25.73 -6.16 -0.76
C LYS A 200 -27.20 -5.72 -0.88
N LYS A 201 -28.14 -6.68 -0.93
CA LYS A 201 -29.58 -6.38 -1.03
C LYS A 201 -30.09 -5.59 0.18
N ASN A 202 -29.65 -5.94 1.38
CA ASN A 202 -30.05 -5.24 2.61
C ASN A 202 -29.51 -3.80 2.65
N LEU A 203 -28.27 -3.56 2.21
CA LEU A 203 -27.72 -2.21 2.08
C LEU A 203 -28.47 -1.36 1.03
N VAL A 204 -28.92 -1.96 -0.07
CA VAL A 204 -29.79 -1.28 -1.05
C VAL A 204 -31.16 -0.97 -0.45
N LYS A 205 -31.78 -1.94 0.24
CA LYS A 205 -33.07 -1.76 0.93
C LYS A 205 -32.99 -0.66 1.99
N ALA A 206 -31.87 -0.56 2.70
CA ALA A 206 -31.59 0.47 3.70
C ALA A 206 -31.22 1.83 3.10
N LYS A 207 -31.20 1.98 1.76
CA LYS A 207 -30.80 3.20 1.05
C LYS A 207 -29.39 3.68 1.42
N LEU A 208 -28.47 2.74 1.65
CA LEU A 208 -27.04 3.05 1.74
C LEU A 208 -26.35 2.87 0.39
N LEU A 209 -26.88 1.98 -0.45
CA LEU A 209 -26.38 1.72 -1.80
C LEU A 209 -27.47 1.92 -2.85
N GLU A 210 -27.05 2.44 -4.01
CA GLU A 210 -27.79 2.39 -5.26
C GLU A 210 -27.11 1.42 -6.22
N VAL A 211 -27.91 0.81 -7.09
CA VAL A 211 -27.42 -0.11 -8.12
C VAL A 211 -27.40 0.61 -9.45
N LEU A 212 -26.21 0.78 -10.01
CA LEU A 212 -26.01 1.27 -11.37
C LEU A 212 -25.74 0.07 -12.28
N GLU A 213 -26.67 -0.24 -13.17
CA GLU A 213 -26.44 -1.21 -14.25
C GLU A 213 -25.89 -0.48 -15.49
N LYS A 214 -24.68 -0.82 -15.93
CA LYS A 214 -24.10 -0.30 -17.17
C LYS A 214 -23.39 -1.43 -17.92
N ASP A 215 -23.75 -1.63 -19.19
CA ASP A 215 -23.10 -2.59 -20.09
C ASP A 215 -22.95 -4.00 -19.49
N LYS A 216 -24.00 -4.52 -18.85
CA LYS A 216 -24.04 -5.81 -18.12
C LYS A 216 -23.17 -5.88 -16.84
N LYS A 217 -22.60 -4.76 -16.40
CA LYS A 217 -21.87 -4.66 -15.14
C LYS A 217 -22.70 -3.93 -14.09
N VAL A 218 -22.86 -4.57 -12.95
CA VAL A 218 -23.51 -4.01 -11.76
C VAL A 218 -22.47 -3.26 -10.93
N VAL A 219 -22.72 -1.98 -10.67
CA VAL A 219 -21.90 -1.15 -9.78
C VAL A 219 -22.76 -0.71 -8.61
N TYR A 220 -22.32 -1.08 -7.40
CA TYR A 220 -22.92 -0.58 -6.17
C TYR A 220 -22.26 0.76 -5.83
N CYS A 221 -23.07 1.82 -5.82
CA CYS A 221 -22.67 3.17 -5.51
C CYS A 221 -23.24 3.54 -4.14
N PRO A 222 -22.47 4.17 -3.23
CA PRO A 222 -23.09 4.77 -2.06
C PRO A 222 -24.04 5.88 -2.47
N VAL A 223 -25.21 5.95 -1.83
CA VAL A 223 -26.22 7.00 -2.08
C VAL A 223 -25.60 8.39 -1.87
N GLU A 224 -24.81 8.56 -0.81
CA GLU A 224 -24.06 9.79 -0.57
C GLU A 224 -22.60 9.64 -0.97
N LYS A 225 -22.11 10.57 -1.80
CA LYS A 225 -20.74 10.54 -2.34
C LYS A 225 -19.65 10.52 -1.28
N ARG A 226 -19.86 11.14 -0.11
CA ARG A 226 -18.87 11.15 0.99
C ARG A 226 -18.55 9.75 1.54
N TYR A 227 -19.44 8.78 1.32
CA TYR A 227 -19.25 7.40 1.77
C TYR A 227 -18.50 6.53 0.74
N GLY A 228 -18.14 7.11 -0.41
CA GLY A 228 -17.50 6.40 -1.51
C GLY A 228 -16.29 7.12 -2.07
N ILE A 229 -15.29 6.33 -2.47
CA ILE A 229 -14.19 6.76 -3.32
C ILE A 229 -14.42 6.14 -4.69
N GLU A 230 -14.74 6.99 -5.66
CA GLU A 230 -15.08 6.59 -7.02
C GLU A 230 -13.83 6.17 -7.81
N ASN A 231 -13.86 4.96 -8.39
CA ASN A 231 -12.85 4.52 -9.33
C ASN A 231 -13.36 4.60 -10.76
N LEU A 232 -12.67 5.38 -11.59
CA LEU A 232 -13.02 5.56 -12.99
C LEU A 232 -12.26 4.59 -13.90
N TYR A 233 -12.95 4.05 -14.91
CA TYR A 233 -12.35 3.37 -16.04
C TYR A 233 -12.79 4.08 -17.32
N LYS A 234 -11.83 4.60 -18.09
CA LYS A 234 -12.08 5.42 -19.28
C LYS A 234 -13.09 6.56 -19.03
N GLY A 235 -12.94 7.25 -17.91
CA GLY A 235 -13.79 8.38 -17.49
C GLY A 235 -15.16 8.00 -16.93
N LYS A 236 -15.50 6.71 -16.80
CA LYS A 236 -16.79 6.23 -16.26
C LYS A 236 -16.60 5.52 -14.92
N PRO A 237 -17.54 5.66 -13.96
CA PRO A 237 -17.50 4.91 -12.71
C PRO A 237 -17.48 3.41 -12.97
N SER A 238 -16.48 2.73 -12.41
CA SER A 238 -16.19 1.32 -12.66
C SER A 238 -16.29 0.47 -11.40
N SER A 239 -16.09 1.08 -10.23
CA SER A 239 -16.31 0.55 -8.90
C SER A 239 -16.25 1.70 -7.87
N TYR A 240 -16.67 1.42 -6.64
CA TYR A 240 -16.45 2.29 -5.49
C TYR A 240 -15.68 1.53 -4.42
N ARG A 241 -14.84 2.26 -3.69
CA ARG A 241 -14.37 1.86 -2.36
C ARG A 241 -15.13 2.67 -1.31
N TYR A 242 -15.28 2.14 -0.12
CA TYR A 242 -16.19 2.62 0.91
C TYR A 242 -15.40 3.17 2.09
N THR A 243 -15.82 4.30 2.65
CA THR A 243 -15.10 4.93 3.75
C THR A 243 -15.37 4.24 5.09
N GLY A 244 -14.61 4.58 6.13
CA GLY A 244 -14.92 4.12 7.50
C GLY A 244 -16.33 4.52 7.95
N GLU A 245 -16.78 5.73 7.60
CA GLU A 245 -18.16 6.18 7.88
C GLU A 245 -19.22 5.29 7.21
N PHE A 246 -18.96 4.80 5.99
CA PHE A 246 -19.86 3.84 5.36
C PHE A 246 -19.95 2.53 6.14
N ILE A 247 -18.81 2.05 6.67
CA ILE A 247 -18.78 0.84 7.50
C ILE A 247 -19.63 1.05 8.75
N ASP A 248 -19.53 2.21 9.41
CA ASP A 248 -20.34 2.54 10.59
C ASP A 248 -21.84 2.56 10.28
N LEU A 249 -22.23 3.07 9.11
CA LEU A 249 -23.63 3.00 8.66
C LEU A 249 -24.06 1.56 8.36
N ALA A 250 -23.20 0.79 7.69
CA ALA A 250 -23.47 -0.62 7.40
C ALA A 250 -23.62 -1.42 8.70
N ARG A 251 -22.81 -1.16 9.74
CA ARG A 251 -22.97 -1.77 11.08
C ARG A 251 -24.39 -1.63 11.59
N LYS A 252 -24.96 -0.42 11.55
CA LYS A 252 -26.33 -0.15 12.03
C LYS A 252 -27.41 -0.94 11.29
N VAL A 253 -27.17 -1.32 10.03
CA VAL A 253 -28.12 -2.14 9.25
C VAL A 253 -28.11 -3.61 9.68
N PHE A 254 -26.98 -4.11 10.19
CA PHE A 254 -26.78 -5.53 10.51
C PHE A 254 -26.63 -5.82 12.01
N ASP A 255 -26.59 -4.80 12.85
CA ASP A 255 -26.57 -4.95 14.31
C ASP A 255 -27.99 -5.18 14.84
N VAL A 256 -28.19 -6.32 15.51
CA VAL A 256 -29.46 -6.70 16.15
C VAL A 256 -29.63 -6.04 17.52
N ASN A 257 -28.58 -5.42 18.06
CA ASN A 257 -28.53 -4.80 19.40
C ASN A 257 -28.27 -3.28 19.38
N TYR A 258 -28.23 -2.63 18.21
CA TYR A 258 -28.04 -1.18 18.12
C TYR A 258 -29.25 -0.43 18.71
N LYS A 259 -29.16 -0.05 19.98
CA LYS A 259 -29.96 1.05 20.54
C LYS A 259 -29.19 2.34 20.27
N GLU A 260 -29.84 3.34 19.66
CA GLU A 260 -29.32 4.70 19.75
C GLU A 260 -29.05 5.00 21.24
N PRO A 261 -27.91 5.62 21.59
CA PRO A 261 -27.74 6.12 22.95
C PRO A 261 -28.86 7.15 23.18
N SER A 262 -29.87 6.79 23.97
CA SER A 262 -30.93 7.70 24.40
C SER A 262 -30.35 8.65 25.44
N LEU A 263 -29.55 9.63 24.98
CA LEU A 263 -29.15 10.75 25.82
C LEU A 263 -30.32 11.71 26.06
N PHE A 264 -31.37 11.65 25.22
CA PHE A 264 -32.59 12.44 25.36
C PHE A 264 -33.79 11.69 24.76
N SER A 265 -34.33 10.71 25.48
CA SER A 265 -35.74 10.33 25.31
C SER A 265 -36.53 11.05 26.41
N CYS A 266 -37.32 12.04 26.01
CA CYS A 266 -38.27 12.76 26.87
C CYS A 266 -39.28 11.82 27.52
#